data_AF-A0A662VWZ3-F1
#
_entry.id   AF-A0A662VWZ3-F1
#
_cell.length_a   1.000
_cell.length_b   1.000
_cell.length_c   1.000
_cell.angle_alpha   90.00
_cell.angle_beta   90.00
_cell.angle_gamma   90.00
#
_symmetry.space_group_name_H-M   'P 1'
#
loop_
_entity.id
_entity.type
_entity.pdbx_description
1 polymer ?
#
loop_
_entity_poly.entity_id
_entity_poly.type
_entity_poly.pdbx_seq_one_letter_code
_entity_poly.pdbx_strand_id
1 'polypeptide(L)' 'MNFEFTEEQKMIANADRDIAKDFPPEYWREKEEKGEFAEAFFTALADAGFFGIVIPEE' A
#
# COMPACT_ATOMS: atom_id res chain seq x y z
N MET A 1 9.10 -27.69 -5.46
CA MET A 1 8.30 -26.46 -5.58
C MET A 1 9.02 -25.37 -4.80
N ASN A 2 9.13 -24.16 -5.36
CA ASN A 2 9.76 -23.02 -4.69
C ASN A 2 8.65 -22.06 -4.22
N PHE A 3 8.73 -21.61 -2.97
CA PHE A 3 7.75 -20.72 -2.32
C PHE A 3 8.38 -19.39 -1.89
N GLU A 4 9.67 -19.20 -2.15
CA GLU A 4 10.37 -17.96 -1.83
C GLU A 4 9.96 -16.85 -2.81
N PHE A 5 9.72 -15.67 -2.27
CA PHE A 5 9.58 -14.47 -3.07
C PHE A 5 10.90 -14.11 -3.76
N THR A 6 10.81 -13.56 -4.98
CA THR A 6 11.97 -12.93 -5.61
C THR A 6 12.38 -11.67 -4.83
N GLU A 7 13.59 -11.18 -5.08
CA GLU A 7 14.07 -9.97 -4.40
C GLU A 7 13.21 -8.75 -4.76
N GLU A 8 12.74 -8.65 -6.00
CA GLU A 8 11.83 -7.59 -6.43
C GLU A 8 10.49 -7.67 -5.68
N GLN A 9 9.93 -8.87 -5.52
CA GLN A 9 8.69 -9.06 -4.76
C GLN A 9 8.87 -8.69 -3.28
N LYS A 10 10.03 -8.99 -2.68
CA LYS A 10 10.36 -8.55 -1.32
C LYS A 10 10.48 -7.04 -1.22
N MET A 11 11.12 -6.38 -2.20
CA MET A 11 11.23 -4.92 -2.24
C MET A 11 9.86 -4.25 -2.32
N ILE A 12 8.98 -4.72 -3.20
CA ILE A 12 7.59 -4.23 -3.31
C ILE A 12 6.85 -4.38 -1.97
N ALA A 13 6.92 -5.56 -1.35
CA ALA A 13 6.25 -5.82 -0.08
C ALA A 13 6.84 -4.98 1.08
N ASN A 14 8.14 -4.67 1.04
CA ASN A 14 8.76 -3.78 2.02
C ASN A 14 8.28 -2.34 1.85
N ALA A 15 8.21 -1.84 0.60
CA ALA A 15 7.72 -0.49 0.31
C ALA A 15 6.26 -0.30 0.76
N ASP A 16 5.39 -1.28 0.50
CA ASP A 16 3.99 -1.25 0.97
C ASP A 16 3.92 -1.21 2.50
N ARG A 17 4.72 -2.05 3.18
CA ARG A 17 4.78 -2.07 4.65
C ARG A 17 5.31 -0.77 5.23
N ASP A 18 6.22 -0.08 4.53
CA ASP A 18 6.72 1.20 4.99
C ASP A 18 5.65 2.30 4.88
N ILE A 19 4.87 2.33 3.79
CA ILE A 19 3.71 3.23 3.65
C ILE A 19 2.68 2.94 4.73
N ALA A 20 2.34 1.66 4.96
CA ALA A 20 1.34 1.27 5.94
C ALA A 20 1.66 1.69 7.38
N LYS A 21 2.94 1.92 7.73
CA LYS A 21 3.34 2.41 9.07
C LYS A 21 2.80 3.81 9.38
N ASP A 22 2.56 4.63 8.37
CA ASP A 22 2.01 5.98 8.54
C ASP A 22 0.49 5.96 8.78
N PHE A 23 -0.15 4.79 8.63
CA PHE A 23 -1.60 4.61 8.78
C PHE A 23 -1.91 3.53 9.84
N PRO A 24 -1.67 3.83 11.14
CA PRO A 24 -1.85 2.89 12.23
C PRO A 24 -3.33 2.56 12.47
N PRO A 25 -3.66 1.57 13.33
CA PRO A 25 -5.04 1.17 13.61
C PRO A 25 -5.98 2.34 14.01
N GLU A 26 -5.46 3.35 14.69
CA GLU A 26 -6.22 4.54 15.12
C GLU A 26 -6.76 5.34 13.92
N TYR A 27 -5.96 5.49 12.85
CA TYR A 27 -6.40 6.14 11.62
C TYR A 27 -7.61 5.42 11.01
N TRP A 28 -7.54 4.08 10.95
CA TRP A 28 -8.61 3.27 10.38
C TRP A 28 -9.89 3.31 11.22
N ARG A 29 -9.77 3.27 12.55
CA ARG A 29 -10.91 3.44 13.46
C ARG A 29 -11.59 4.79 13.27
N GLU A 30 -10.82 5.87 13.16
CA GLU A 30 -11.37 7.21 12.93
C GLU A 30 -12.13 7.29 11.60
N LYS A 31 -11.60 6.69 10.53
CA LYS A 31 -12.27 6.63 9.22
C LYS A 31 -13.56 5.83 9.27
N GLU A 32 -13.55 4.69 9.95
CA GLU A 32 -14.74 3.86 10.16
C GLU A 32 -15.82 4.62 10.97
N GLU A 33 -15.46 5.21 12.11
CA GLU A 33 -16.38 5.95 12.98
C GLU A 33 -17.06 7.11 12.25
N LYS A 34 -16.35 7.75 11.33
CA LYS A 34 -16.86 8.87 10.52
C LYS A 34 -17.53 8.45 9.22
N GLY A 35 -17.41 7.17 8.83
CA GLY A 35 -17.88 6.69 7.53
C GLY A 35 -17.14 7.32 6.35
N GLU A 36 -15.87 7.67 6.52
CA GLU A 36 -15.06 8.38 5.54
C GLU A 36 -14.19 7.46 4.69
N PHE A 37 -13.94 7.86 3.44
CA PHE A 37 -12.94 7.22 2.62
C PHE A 37 -11.51 7.54 3.10
N ALA A 38 -10.63 6.55 3.06
CA ALA A 38 -9.23 6.67 3.46
C ALA A 38 -8.37 7.31 2.35
N GLU A 39 -8.75 8.51 1.91
CA GLU A 39 -8.14 9.20 0.76
C GLU A 39 -6.62 9.33 0.90
N ALA A 40 -6.12 9.72 2.07
CA ALA A 40 -4.68 9.88 2.31
C ALA A 40 -3.88 8.58 2.08
N PHE A 41 -4.41 7.43 2.51
CA PHE A 41 -3.78 6.13 2.28
C PHE A 41 -3.79 5.75 0.80
N PHE A 42 -4.93 5.95 0.14
CA PHE A 42 -5.06 5.69 -1.30
C PHE A 42 -4.13 6.57 -2.13
N THR A 43 -4.02 7.86 -1.80
CA THR A 43 -3.08 8.77 -2.46
C THR A 43 -1.63 8.32 -2.24
N ALA A 44 -1.24 7.94 -1.03
CA ALA A 44 0.12 7.45 -0.76
C ALA A 44 0.48 6.21 -1.59
N LEU A 45 -0.45 5.25 -1.73
CA LEU A 45 -0.25 4.09 -2.60
C LEU A 45 -0.19 4.46 -4.09
N ALA A 46 -1.04 5.40 -4.53
CA ALA A 46 -1.04 5.88 -5.90
C ALA A 46 0.28 6.56 -6.27
N ASP A 47 0.78 7.45 -5.40
CA ASP A 47 2.05 8.17 -5.57
C ASP A 47 3.25 7.21 -5.58
N ALA A 48 3.16 6.10 -4.84
CA ALA A 48 4.14 5.03 -4.85
C ALA A 48 3.97 4.03 -6.02
N GLY A 49 3.02 4.26 -6.93
CA GLY A 49 2.85 3.48 -8.16
C GLY A 49 2.14 2.12 -7.99
N PHE A 50 1.59 1.81 -6.81
CA PHE A 50 1.01 0.49 -6.53
C PHE A 50 -0.18 0.15 -7.43
N PHE A 51 -0.98 1.13 -7.83
CA PHE A 51 -2.13 0.89 -8.72
C PHE A 51 -1.74 0.68 -10.19
N GLY A 52 -0.51 1.01 -10.56
CA GLY A 52 0.04 0.81 -11.91
C GLY A 52 0.92 -0.43 -12.05
N ILE A 53 1.09 -1.24 -10.99
CA ILE A 53 2.15 -2.27 -10.94
C ILE A 53 2.06 -3.35 -12.04
N VAL A 54 0.89 -3.55 -12.64
CA VAL A 54 0.65 -4.48 -13.74
C VAL A 54 0.49 -3.81 -15.10
N ILE A 55 0.58 -2.48 -15.14
CA ILE A 55 0.38 -1.66 -16.34
C ILE A 55 1.77 -1.29 -16.89
N PRO A 56 2.05 -1.56 -18.17
CA PRO A 56 3.26 -1.07 -18.82
C PRO A 56 3.34 0.46 -18.79
N GLU A 57 4.55 1.01 -18.76
CA GLU A 57 4.76 2.47 -18.79
C GLU A 57 4.49 3.11 -20.16
N GLU A 58 4.27 2.29 -21.21
CA GLU A 58 3.99 2.71 -22.60
C GLU A 58 2.57 2.34 -23.06
#